data_AF-A0A2H1I6V9-F1
#
_entry.id   AF-A0A2H1I6V9-F1
#
_cell.length_a   1.000
_cell.length_b   1.000
_cell.length_c   1.000
_cell.angle_alpha   90.00
_cell.angle_beta   90.00
_cell.angle_gamma   90.00
#
_symmetry.space_group_name_H-M   'P 1'
#
loop_
_entity.id
_entity.type
_entity.pdbx_description
1 polymer ?
#
loop_
_entity_poly.entity_id
_entity_poly.type
_entity_poly.pdbx_seq_one_letter_code
_entity_poly.pdbx_strand_id
1 'polypeptide(L)'
;MTDPRFLTIGHSNHSLEEFTDLLTENSAEVVVDVRKLPGSNKNPQFNADTLIDDLAEVGVELRRLEGLTGRRPVNHNIEFEVNGWWKNRSFHNYADHALTEEFRHDFDQLLEWGANGRCALMCSEAVWWRCHRRIIADNLLARDFPVTHIMGKNQTTAAELSAGAVVGAKATVTYPADETE
;
A
#
# COMPACT_ATOMS: atom_id res chain seq x y z
N MET A 1 -18.21 15.29 2.33
CA MET A 1 -16.89 14.67 2.58
C MET A 1 -16.39 14.23 1.22
N THR A 2 -15.24 14.74 0.77
CA THR A 2 -14.59 14.26 -0.45
C THR A 2 -14.19 12.81 -0.26
N ASP A 3 -14.60 11.95 -1.17
CA ASP A 3 -14.31 10.53 -1.17
C ASP A 3 -12.77 10.32 -1.17
N PRO A 4 -12.18 9.45 -0.32
CA PRO A 4 -10.74 9.31 -0.24
C PRO A 4 -10.13 8.84 -1.55
N ARG A 5 -9.17 9.62 -2.05
CA ARG A 5 -8.43 9.39 -3.31
C ARG A 5 -7.59 8.11 -3.29
N PHE A 6 -7.23 7.64 -2.10
CA PHE A 6 -6.40 6.46 -1.93
C PHE A 6 -7.14 5.36 -1.20
N LEU A 7 -7.07 4.18 -1.78
CA LEU A 7 -7.63 2.94 -1.27
C LEU A 7 -6.50 1.94 -1.04
N THR A 8 -6.74 0.97 -0.18
CA THR A 8 -5.92 -0.24 -0.15
C THR A 8 -6.80 -1.47 -0.33
N ILE A 9 -6.37 -2.43 -1.14
CA ILE A 9 -7.10 -3.69 -1.34
C ILE A 9 -6.15 -4.89 -1.33
N GLY A 10 -6.58 -6.00 -0.73
CA GLY A 10 -5.84 -7.26 -0.73
C GLY A 10 -6.54 -8.25 -1.64
N HIS A 11 -5.87 -8.77 -2.67
CA HIS A 11 -6.53 -9.70 -3.59
C HIS A 11 -6.79 -11.07 -2.95
N SER A 12 -5.97 -11.47 -1.95
CA SER A 12 -6.11 -12.71 -1.20
C SER A 12 -6.36 -13.93 -2.09
N ASN A 13 -7.50 -14.60 -1.90
CA ASN A 13 -8.03 -15.69 -2.69
C ASN A 13 -9.38 -15.33 -3.34
N HIS A 14 -9.67 -14.04 -3.54
CA HIS A 14 -10.88 -13.60 -4.23
C HIS A 14 -10.92 -14.20 -5.64
N SER A 15 -12.14 -14.46 -6.13
CA SER A 15 -12.31 -14.60 -7.57
C SER A 15 -12.01 -13.26 -8.26
N LEU A 16 -11.75 -13.29 -9.57
CA LEU A 16 -11.59 -12.05 -10.33
C LEU A 16 -12.84 -11.17 -10.23
N GLU A 17 -14.03 -11.78 -10.37
CA GLU A 17 -15.33 -11.11 -10.26
C GLU A 17 -15.53 -10.44 -8.90
N GLU A 18 -15.24 -11.14 -7.80
CA GLU A 18 -15.31 -10.54 -6.47
C GLU A 18 -14.35 -9.34 -6.34
N PHE A 19 -13.15 -9.45 -6.89
CA PHE A 19 -12.16 -8.38 -6.82
C PHE A 19 -12.55 -7.15 -7.64
N THR A 20 -13.05 -7.33 -8.87
CA THR A 20 -13.50 -6.22 -9.72
C THR A 20 -14.78 -5.58 -9.19
N ASP A 21 -15.67 -6.35 -8.57
CA ASP A 21 -16.83 -5.83 -7.84
C ASP A 21 -16.40 -4.91 -6.69
N LEU A 22 -15.41 -5.32 -5.89
CA LEU A 22 -14.88 -4.49 -4.80
C LEU A 22 -14.25 -3.19 -5.29
N LEU A 23 -13.53 -3.23 -6.42
CA LEU A 23 -12.96 -2.04 -7.05
C LEU A 23 -14.06 -1.09 -7.55
N THR A 24 -15.06 -1.64 -8.23
CA THR A 24 -16.19 -0.88 -8.80
C THR A 24 -17.04 -0.24 -7.71
N GLU A 25 -17.38 -1.00 -6.65
CA GLU A 25 -18.12 -0.51 -5.48
C GLU A 25 -17.42 0.70 -4.85
N ASN A 26 -16.09 0.69 -4.83
CA ASN A 26 -15.27 1.76 -4.27
C ASN A 26 -14.79 2.77 -5.31
N SER A 27 -15.32 2.73 -6.55
CA SER A 27 -14.95 3.66 -7.63
C SER A 27 -13.44 3.78 -7.85
N ALA A 28 -12.70 2.68 -7.72
CA ALA A 28 -11.27 2.68 -8.02
C ALA A 28 -11.07 2.80 -9.53
N GLU A 29 -10.19 3.69 -9.96
CA GLU A 29 -9.88 3.92 -11.38
C GLU A 29 -8.51 3.34 -11.76
N VAL A 30 -7.60 3.27 -10.78
CA VAL A 30 -6.26 2.73 -10.96
C VAL A 30 -5.95 1.74 -9.84
N VAL A 31 -5.53 0.53 -10.19
CA VAL A 31 -4.89 -0.40 -9.27
C VAL A 31 -3.39 -0.20 -9.36
N VAL A 32 -2.76 0.13 -8.24
CA VAL A 32 -1.31 0.20 -8.11
C VAL A 32 -0.83 -1.11 -7.46
N ASP A 33 -0.21 -1.99 -8.25
CA ASP A 33 0.31 -3.26 -7.76
C ASP A 33 1.61 -3.05 -6.98
N VAL A 34 1.52 -3.18 -5.65
CA VAL A 34 2.67 -3.06 -4.75
C VAL A 34 3.29 -4.42 -4.42
N ARG A 35 2.97 -5.48 -5.17
CA ARG A 35 3.66 -6.77 -5.02
C ARG A 35 5.02 -6.72 -5.70
N LYS A 36 6.06 -7.22 -5.02
CA LYS A 36 7.39 -7.37 -5.63
C LYS A 36 7.40 -8.48 -6.67
N LEU A 37 6.70 -9.58 -6.40
CA LEU A 37 6.45 -10.66 -7.34
C LEU A 37 4.96 -10.65 -7.68
N PRO A 38 4.55 -10.06 -8.81
CA PRO A 38 3.15 -9.92 -9.17
C PRO A 38 2.61 -11.15 -9.91
N GLY A 39 3.06 -12.35 -9.52
CA GLY A 39 2.65 -13.63 -10.09
C GLY A 39 2.42 -14.67 -9.00
N SER A 40 1.45 -15.57 -9.23
CA SER A 40 1.03 -16.60 -8.28
C SER A 40 0.47 -17.82 -9.00
N ASN A 41 1.09 -18.99 -8.80
CA ASN A 41 0.52 -20.26 -9.28
C ASN A 41 -0.80 -20.62 -8.58
N LYS A 42 -1.00 -20.14 -7.34
CA LYS A 42 -2.21 -20.43 -6.55
C LYS A 42 -3.39 -19.56 -6.98
N ASN A 43 -3.12 -18.31 -7.36
CA ASN A 43 -4.13 -17.35 -7.80
C ASN A 43 -3.71 -16.75 -9.15
N PRO A 44 -3.74 -17.54 -10.24
CA PRO A 44 -3.23 -17.14 -11.55
C PRO A 44 -3.99 -15.95 -12.16
N GLN A 45 -5.25 -15.72 -11.77
CA GLN A 45 -6.03 -14.55 -12.19
C GLN A 45 -5.42 -13.21 -11.72
N PHE A 46 -4.53 -13.25 -10.72
CA PHE A 46 -3.80 -12.07 -10.26
C PHE A 46 -2.36 -12.03 -10.77
N ASN A 47 -2.01 -12.81 -11.80
CA ASN A 47 -0.75 -12.60 -12.52
C ASN A 47 -0.84 -11.28 -13.29
N ALA A 48 0.21 -10.45 -13.26
CA ALA A 48 0.16 -9.10 -13.85
C ALA A 48 -0.23 -9.08 -15.34
N ASP A 49 0.20 -10.08 -16.11
CA ASP A 49 -0.09 -10.25 -17.53
C ASP A 49 -1.56 -10.60 -17.80
N THR A 50 -2.22 -11.34 -16.91
CA THR A 50 -3.66 -11.60 -17.01
C THR A 50 -4.46 -10.42 -16.45
N LEU A 51 -4.07 -9.91 -15.28
CA LEU A 51 -4.82 -8.93 -14.52
C LEU A 51 -4.93 -7.57 -15.25
N ILE A 52 -3.96 -7.20 -16.09
CA ILE A 52 -4.01 -5.95 -16.84
C ILE A 52 -5.20 -5.92 -17.81
N ASP A 53 -5.46 -7.01 -18.51
CA ASP A 53 -6.55 -7.13 -19.48
C ASP A 53 -7.89 -7.21 -18.73
N ASP A 54 -7.96 -8.02 -17.68
CA ASP A 54 -9.15 -8.20 -16.85
C ASP A 54 -9.62 -6.89 -16.20
N LEU A 55 -8.69 -6.06 -15.70
CA LEU A 55 -9.01 -4.75 -15.12
C LEU A 55 -9.45 -3.75 -16.19
N ALA A 56 -8.84 -3.80 -17.38
CA ALA A 56 -9.21 -2.92 -18.48
C ALA A 56 -10.66 -3.14 -18.93
N GLU A 57 -11.18 -4.38 -18.88
CA GLU A 57 -12.57 -4.71 -19.21
C GLU A 57 -13.58 -3.99 -18.31
N VAL A 58 -13.21 -3.70 -17.06
CA VAL A 58 -14.04 -2.96 -16.09
C VAL A 58 -13.62 -1.48 -15.97
N GLY A 59 -12.77 -1.00 -16.88
CA GLY A 59 -12.34 0.40 -16.93
C GLY A 59 -11.35 0.80 -15.84
N VAL A 60 -10.63 -0.16 -15.25
CA VAL A 60 -9.60 0.07 -14.22
C VAL A 60 -8.22 -0.13 -14.82
N GLU A 61 -7.31 0.81 -14.62
CA GLU A 61 -5.94 0.69 -15.10
C GLU A 61 -5.06 -0.06 -14.10
N LEU A 62 -4.23 -1.00 -14.57
CA LEU A 62 -3.17 -1.60 -13.75
C LEU A 62 -1.85 -0.83 -13.93
N ARG A 63 -1.33 -0.26 -12.85
CA ARG A 63 -0.02 0.40 -12.80
C ARG A 63 0.87 -0.22 -11.73
N ARG A 64 2.17 0.05 -11.85
CA ARG A 64 3.18 -0.43 -10.90
C ARG A 64 4.26 0.61 -10.67
N LEU A 65 4.65 0.76 -9.40
CA LEU A 65 5.72 1.63 -8.95
C LEU A 65 6.71 0.78 -8.16
N GLU A 66 7.87 0.47 -8.74
CA GLU A 66 8.84 -0.46 -8.17
C GLU A 66 9.27 -0.07 -6.76
N GLY A 67 9.46 1.22 -6.51
CA GLY A 67 9.81 1.82 -5.22
C GLY A 67 8.76 1.60 -4.15
N LEU A 68 7.49 1.38 -4.51
CA LEU A 68 6.42 1.06 -3.55
C LEU A 68 6.24 -0.44 -3.31
N THR A 69 6.84 -1.31 -4.13
CA THR A 69 6.65 -2.76 -4.01
C THR A 69 7.19 -3.33 -2.68
N GLY A 70 6.62 -4.43 -2.19
CA GLY A 70 7.10 -5.08 -0.97
C GLY A 70 8.50 -5.73 -1.06
N ARG A 71 8.82 -6.56 -0.06
CA ARG A 71 10.06 -7.39 0.01
C ARG A 71 11.34 -6.56 -0.16
N ARG A 72 11.78 -5.93 0.93
CA ARG A 72 12.99 -5.10 0.98
C ARG A 72 14.13 -5.77 1.76
N PRO A 73 15.38 -5.66 1.27
CA PRO A 73 16.54 -6.12 2.03
C PRO A 73 16.74 -5.25 3.27
N VAL A 74 17.65 -5.69 4.15
CA VAL A 74 18.10 -4.85 5.26
C VAL A 74 18.81 -3.62 4.70
N ASN A 75 18.50 -2.44 5.23
CA ASN A 75 19.22 -1.22 4.92
C ASN A 75 20.28 -0.98 6.00
N HIS A 76 21.56 -1.01 5.63
CA HIS A 76 22.67 -0.85 6.57
C HIS A 76 23.07 0.63 6.81
N ASN A 77 22.41 1.57 6.12
CA ASN A 77 22.68 3.01 6.26
C ASN A 77 21.71 3.70 7.22
N ILE A 78 20.78 2.96 7.81
CA ILE A 78 19.77 3.47 8.74
C ILE A 78 19.95 2.72 10.05
N GLU A 79 20.12 3.46 11.14
CA GLU A 79 20.22 2.88 12.49
C GLU A 79 18.93 2.13 12.82
N PHE A 80 19.06 0.96 13.44
CA PHE A 80 17.94 0.05 13.70
C PHE A 80 16.81 0.73 14.50
N GLU A 81 17.18 1.60 15.43
CA GLU A 81 16.35 2.28 16.39
C GLU A 81 15.35 3.25 15.72
N VAL A 82 15.67 3.76 14.52
CA VAL A 82 14.80 4.66 13.74
C VAL A 82 13.43 4.01 13.50
N ASN A 83 13.41 2.70 13.26
CA ASN A 83 12.20 1.92 12.99
C ASN A 83 12.04 0.71 13.95
N GLY A 84 12.62 0.81 15.15
CA GLY A 84 12.73 -0.24 16.16
C GLY A 84 11.40 -0.75 16.77
N TRP A 85 10.29 -0.05 16.55
CA TRP A 85 8.94 -0.51 16.92
C TRP A 85 8.55 -1.79 16.16
N TRP A 86 8.97 -1.91 14.90
CA TRP A 86 8.66 -3.07 14.07
C TRP A 86 9.46 -4.30 14.49
N LYS A 87 8.84 -5.17 15.30
CA LYS A 87 9.44 -6.47 15.70
C LYS A 87 9.55 -7.45 14.54
N ASN A 88 8.66 -7.35 13.55
CA ASN A 88 8.76 -8.14 12.33
C ASN A 88 9.78 -7.51 11.37
N ARG A 89 10.79 -8.30 11.00
CA ARG A 89 11.93 -7.84 10.20
C ARG A 89 11.56 -7.34 8.81
N SER A 90 10.53 -7.90 8.18
CA SER A 90 10.06 -7.45 6.87
C SER A 90 9.40 -6.08 6.92
N PHE A 91 8.66 -5.77 8.00
CA PHE A 91 8.09 -4.43 8.20
C PHE A 91 9.16 -3.41 8.53
N HIS A 92 10.11 -3.76 9.41
CA HIS A 92 11.24 -2.88 9.73
C HIS A 92 12.02 -2.52 8.45
N ASN A 93 12.43 -3.52 7.66
CA ASN A 93 13.14 -3.28 6.40
C ASN A 93 12.33 -2.41 5.41
N TYR A 94 11.01 -2.54 5.39
CA TYR A 94 10.16 -1.70 4.54
C TYR A 94 10.04 -0.27 5.07
N ALA A 95 9.99 -0.08 6.38
CA ALA A 95 10.03 1.25 7.00
C ALA A 95 11.37 1.96 6.73
N ASP A 96 12.49 1.23 6.77
CA ASP A 96 13.81 1.74 6.36
C ASP A 96 13.81 2.13 4.88
N HIS A 97 13.22 1.28 4.02
CA HIS A 97 13.06 1.58 2.59
C HIS A 97 12.23 2.84 2.35
N ALA A 98 11.19 3.07 3.17
CA ALA A 98 10.33 4.26 3.05
C ALA A 98 11.06 5.59 3.33
N LEU A 99 12.28 5.54 3.86
CA LEU A 99 13.15 6.70 4.07
C LEU A 99 14.12 6.96 2.90
N THR A 100 14.10 6.11 1.86
CA THR A 100 15.01 6.21 0.72
C THR A 100 14.48 7.14 -0.37
N GLU A 101 15.40 7.63 -1.20
CA GLU A 101 15.06 8.43 -2.38
C GLU A 101 14.23 7.64 -3.41
N GLU A 102 14.49 6.33 -3.56
CA GLU A 102 13.73 5.44 -4.44
C GLU A 102 12.24 5.39 -4.03
N PHE A 103 11.96 5.21 -2.74
CA PHE A 103 10.59 5.27 -2.25
C PHE A 103 9.97 6.64 -2.49
N ARG A 104 10.69 7.71 -2.16
CA ARG A 104 10.19 9.08 -2.28
C ARG A 104 9.80 9.43 -3.71
N HIS A 105 10.63 9.07 -4.69
CA HIS A 105 10.37 9.31 -6.09
C HIS A 105 9.05 8.68 -6.56
N ASP A 106 8.87 7.39 -6.28
CA ASP A 106 7.66 6.67 -6.68
C ASP A 106 6.45 7.07 -5.84
N PHE A 107 6.64 7.46 -4.58
CA PHE A 107 5.59 8.00 -3.75
C PHE A 107 5.07 9.35 -4.29
N ASP A 108 5.95 10.24 -4.74
CA ASP A 108 5.55 11.50 -5.38
C ASP A 108 4.74 11.21 -6.66
N GLN A 109 5.12 10.21 -7.45
CA GLN A 109 4.35 9.76 -8.62
C GLN A 109 2.97 9.19 -8.24
N LEU A 110 2.85 8.45 -7.14
CA LEU A 110 1.57 7.98 -6.60
C LEU A 110 0.65 9.17 -6.24
N LEU A 111 1.20 10.24 -5.65
CA LEU A 111 0.43 11.44 -5.32
C LEU A 111 -0.11 12.11 -6.58
N GLU A 112 0.68 12.18 -7.66
CA GLU A 112 0.21 12.71 -8.95
C GLU A 112 -0.92 11.85 -9.55
N TRP A 113 -0.85 10.52 -9.43
CA TRP A 113 -1.94 9.66 -9.89
C TRP A 113 -3.20 9.86 -9.04
N GLY A 114 -3.07 9.93 -7.72
CA GLY A 114 -4.19 10.23 -6.81
C GLY A 114 -4.77 11.64 -6.99
N ALA A 115 -4.01 12.57 -7.58
CA ALA A 115 -4.51 13.88 -7.97
C ALA A 115 -5.53 13.80 -9.12
N ASN A 116 -5.36 12.82 -10.02
CA ASN A 116 -6.09 12.67 -11.27
C ASN A 116 -7.13 11.53 -11.29
N GLY A 117 -7.14 10.66 -10.28
CA GLY A 117 -8.13 9.59 -10.15
C GLY A 117 -7.99 8.84 -8.84
N ARG A 118 -8.91 7.91 -8.58
CA ARG A 118 -8.90 7.12 -7.35
C ARG A 118 -7.98 5.90 -7.46
N CYS A 119 -6.94 5.84 -6.64
CA CYS A 119 -5.92 4.78 -6.69
C CYS A 119 -6.12 3.73 -5.58
N ALA A 120 -6.15 2.45 -5.94
CA ALA A 120 -6.16 1.32 -5.02
C ALA A 120 -4.79 0.63 -4.96
N LEU A 121 -4.11 0.74 -3.81
CA LEU A 121 -2.87 0.03 -3.53
C LEU A 121 -3.16 -1.45 -3.27
N MET A 122 -2.77 -2.32 -4.21
CA MET A 122 -3.06 -3.75 -4.19
C MET A 122 -1.88 -4.58 -3.67
N CYS A 123 -2.15 -5.50 -2.74
CA CYS A 123 -1.21 -6.54 -2.32
C CYS A 123 -1.89 -7.93 -2.26
N SER A 124 -1.15 -8.97 -1.90
CA SER A 124 -1.65 -10.34 -1.73
C SER A 124 -2.42 -10.55 -0.44
N GLU A 125 -1.95 -10.03 0.69
CA GLU A 125 -2.59 -10.20 1.99
C GLU A 125 -3.95 -9.52 2.01
N ALA A 126 -5.01 -10.22 2.45
CA ALA A 126 -6.34 -9.65 2.60
C ALA A 126 -6.32 -8.40 3.50
N VAL A 127 -5.81 -8.58 4.72
CA VAL A 127 -5.84 -7.55 5.75
C VAL A 127 -4.63 -6.62 5.64
N TRP A 128 -4.89 -5.31 5.64
CA TRP A 128 -3.86 -4.28 5.46
C TRP A 128 -2.77 -4.32 6.54
N TRP A 129 -3.12 -4.66 7.78
CA TRP A 129 -2.18 -4.66 8.92
C TRP A 129 -1.15 -5.79 8.91
N ARG A 130 -1.29 -6.76 8.00
CA ARG A 130 -0.32 -7.87 7.83
C ARG A 130 0.60 -7.69 6.63
N CYS A 131 0.55 -6.54 5.95
CA CYS A 131 1.41 -6.25 4.82
C CYS A 131 1.92 -4.80 4.81
N HIS A 132 2.87 -4.53 3.93
CA HIS A 132 3.54 -3.23 3.80
C HIS A 132 2.62 -2.08 3.34
N ARG A 133 1.42 -2.37 2.81
CA ARG A 133 0.42 -1.34 2.48
C ARG A 133 0.11 -0.43 3.66
N ARG A 134 0.21 -0.94 4.89
CA ARG A 134 0.08 -0.15 6.12
C ARG A 134 1.11 0.99 6.20
N ILE A 135 2.36 0.73 5.87
CA ILE A 135 3.43 1.75 5.90
C ILE A 135 3.25 2.78 4.77
N ILE A 136 2.77 2.35 3.59
CA ILE A 136 2.42 3.30 2.51
C ILE A 136 1.26 4.19 2.98
N ALA A 137 0.23 3.61 3.61
CA ALA A 137 -0.89 4.36 4.16
C ALA A 137 -0.44 5.38 5.22
N ASP A 138 0.48 5.00 6.12
CA ASP A 138 1.04 5.94 7.10
C ASP A 138 1.71 7.16 6.43
N ASN A 139 2.45 6.93 5.33
CA ASN A 139 3.10 8.01 4.57
C ASN A 139 2.11 8.93 3.83
N LEU A 140 0.96 8.39 3.39
CA LEU A 140 -0.16 9.17 2.82
C LEU A 140 -0.84 10.00 3.90
N LEU A 141 -1.17 9.39 5.05
CA LEU A 141 -1.79 10.05 6.19
C LEU A 141 -0.90 11.17 6.75
N ALA A 142 0.41 10.97 6.81
CA ALA A 142 1.38 11.99 7.24
C ALA A 142 1.39 13.25 6.36
N ARG A 143 0.83 13.17 5.14
CA ARG A 143 0.67 14.27 4.17
C ARG A 143 -0.79 14.68 4.01
N ASP A 144 -1.64 14.36 4.98
CA ASP A 144 -3.07 14.68 5.03
C ASP A 144 -3.90 14.08 3.89
N PHE A 145 -3.42 13.01 3.26
CA PHE A 145 -4.21 12.24 2.30
C PHE A 145 -4.97 11.13 3.00
N PRO A 146 -6.32 11.19 3.08
CA PRO A 146 -7.11 10.14 3.70
C PRO A 146 -7.02 8.85 2.89
N VAL A 147 -6.86 7.73 3.58
CA VAL A 147 -6.81 6.39 2.99
C VAL A 147 -7.99 5.56 3.51
N THR A 148 -8.58 4.74 2.64
CA THR A 148 -9.61 3.77 3.04
C THR A 148 -9.19 2.35 2.69
N HIS A 149 -9.28 1.45 3.66
CA HIS A 149 -9.03 0.04 3.49
C HIS A 149 -10.30 -0.67 3.04
N ILE A 150 -10.25 -1.29 1.86
CA ILE A 150 -11.30 -2.20 1.38
C ILE A 150 -11.07 -3.56 2.02
N MET A 151 -12.04 -4.02 2.80
CA MET A 151 -11.99 -5.29 3.54
C MET A 151 -12.95 -6.33 2.98
N GLY A 152 -13.96 -5.89 2.22
CA GLY A 152 -14.98 -6.74 1.61
C GLY A 152 -16.16 -5.90 1.14
N LYS A 153 -17.20 -6.58 0.66
CA LYS A 153 -18.42 -5.95 0.13
C LYS A 153 -19.11 -5.11 1.21
N ASN A 154 -19.34 -3.83 0.94
CA ASN A 154 -19.83 -2.83 1.90
C ASN A 154 -19.00 -2.75 3.19
N GLN A 155 -17.75 -3.19 3.18
CA GLN A 155 -16.89 -3.24 4.35
C GLN A 155 -15.60 -2.49 4.07
N THR A 156 -15.59 -1.24 4.52
CA THR A 156 -14.43 -0.36 4.45
C THR A 156 -14.03 0.12 5.84
N THR A 157 -12.78 0.51 6.00
CA THR A 157 -12.26 1.08 7.25
C THR A 157 -11.33 2.23 6.92
N ALA A 158 -11.57 3.40 7.54
CA ALA A 158 -10.65 4.53 7.40
C ALA A 158 -9.28 4.15 7.99
N ALA A 159 -8.21 4.50 7.28
CA ALA A 159 -6.88 4.27 7.79
C ALA A 159 -6.57 5.25 8.94
N GLU A 160 -5.85 4.75 9.93
CA GLU A 160 -5.26 5.53 11.00
C GLU A 160 -3.76 5.26 11.01
N LEU A 161 -2.98 6.22 11.51
CA LEU A 161 -1.54 6.02 11.68
C LEU A 161 -1.29 4.77 12.52
N SER A 162 -0.31 3.97 12.11
CA SER A 162 0.18 2.87 12.93
C SER A 162 0.54 3.34 14.34
N ALA A 163 0.28 2.51 15.36
CA ALA A 163 0.47 2.92 16.75
C ALA A 163 1.90 3.42 17.07
N GLY A 164 2.93 2.86 16.44
CA GLY A 164 4.31 3.33 16.59
C GLY A 164 4.74 4.39 15.58
N ALA A 165 3.86 4.87 14.69
CA ALA A 165 4.23 5.86 13.69
C ALA A 165 4.41 7.24 14.33
N VAL A 166 5.58 7.84 14.08
CA VAL A 166 5.90 9.21 14.46
C VAL A 166 6.11 10.02 13.19
N VAL A 167 5.34 11.11 13.04
CA VAL A 167 5.45 12.04 11.92
C VAL A 167 6.41 13.16 12.30
N GLY A 168 7.57 13.19 11.63
CA GLY A 168 8.60 14.21 11.80
C GLY A 168 8.46 15.38 10.82
N ALA A 169 9.55 16.15 10.69
CA ALA A 169 9.63 17.24 9.73
C ALA A 169 9.42 16.74 8.28
N LYS A 170 8.81 17.57 7.43
CA LYS A 170 8.52 17.25 6.02
C LYS A 170 7.70 15.96 5.82
N ALA A 171 6.84 15.62 6.78
CA ALA A 171 6.00 14.42 6.74
C ALA A 171 6.80 13.10 6.61
N THR A 172 8.03 13.08 7.13
CA THR A 172 8.80 11.83 7.27
C THR A 172 8.15 10.97 8.35
N VAL A 173 7.92 9.69 8.04
CA VAL A 173 7.34 8.73 8.99
C VAL A 173 8.44 7.78 9.47
N THR A 174 8.62 7.72 10.78
CA THR A 174 9.54 6.78 11.46
C THR A 174 8.79 5.98 12.52
N TYR A 175 9.38 4.89 13.00
CA TYR A 175 8.74 4.01 13.98
C TYR A 175 9.70 3.67 15.14
N PRO A 176 10.10 4.67 15.96
CA PRO A 176 11.00 4.42 17.09
C PRO A 176 10.37 3.45 18.08
N ALA A 177 11.20 2.64 18.75
CA ALA A 177 10.71 1.78 19.82
C ALA A 177 10.10 2.62 20.96
N ASP A 178 9.06 2.10 21.62
CA ASP A 178 8.49 2.75 22.80
C ASP A 178 9.58 2.89 23.88
N GLU A 179 9.70 4.06 24.52
CA GLU A 179 10.68 4.32 25.59
C GLU A 179 10.38 3.55 26.90
N THR A 180 9.45 2.59 26.89
CA THR A 180 9.04 1.83 28.08
C THR A 180 9.63 0.42 28.09
N GLU A 181 10.89 0.32 28.53
CA GLU A 181 11.42 -0.38 29.73
C GLU A 181 12.93 -0.67 29.60
#